data_AF-M0HY54-F1
#
_entry.id   AF-M0HY54-F1
#
_cell.length_a   1.000
_cell.length_b   1.000
_cell.length_c   1.000
_cell.angle_alpha   90.00
_cell.angle_beta   90.00
_cell.angle_gamma   90.00
#
_symmetry.space_group_name_H-M   'P 1'
#
loop_
_entity.id
_entity.type
_entity.pdbx_description
1 polymer ?
#
loop_
_entity_poly.entity_id
_entity_poly.type
_entity_poly.pdbx_seq_one_letter_code
_entity_poly.pdbx_strand_id
1 'polypeptide(L)'
;MNDITVYEGVTYAERPEGAMKLDLYVPEREDPPLVVYVHGGGWVAETRANVPTPERYAAEWDCAIASVSYRLQEVPAGSSLEGMYDPSNPTPRGSFPDHIPDDEVQKNVKDYVGTMDALAPEDIARTITFVVTQPARVDINEVLIRPLDQVQP
;
A
#
# COMPACT_ATOMS: atom_id res chain seq x y z
N MET A 1 -21.66 -12.91 -16.52
CA MET A 1 -20.57 -12.20 -15.83
C MET A 1 -19.56 -11.88 -16.90
N ASN A 2 -19.06 -10.65 -16.99
CA ASN A 2 -17.94 -10.35 -17.89
C ASN A 2 -16.76 -11.22 -17.44
N ASP A 3 -16.03 -11.78 -18.39
CA ASP A 3 -14.83 -12.54 -18.06
C ASP A 3 -13.77 -11.56 -17.51
N ILE A 4 -13.17 -11.92 -16.38
CA ILE A 4 -12.12 -11.14 -15.73
C ILE A 4 -10.81 -11.85 -15.94
N THR A 5 -9.84 -11.17 -16.53
CA THR A 5 -8.47 -11.67 -16.62
C THR A 5 -7.75 -11.35 -15.33
N VAL A 6 -7.16 -12.38 -14.70
CA VAL A 6 -6.46 -12.23 -13.42
C VAL A 6 -4.96 -12.45 -13.61
N TYR A 7 -4.17 -11.51 -13.12
CA TYR A 7 -2.71 -11.60 -13.05
C TYR A 7 -2.28 -11.58 -11.59
N GLU A 8 -1.91 -12.74 -11.06
CA GLU A 8 -1.48 -12.88 -9.68
C GLU A 8 0.03 -12.69 -9.52
N GLY A 9 0.44 -12.07 -8.41
CA GLY A 9 1.83 -11.98 -7.99
C GLY A 9 2.71 -11.14 -8.91
N VAL A 10 2.12 -10.16 -9.61
CA VAL A 10 2.83 -9.21 -10.47
C VAL A 10 3.80 -8.40 -9.61
N THR A 11 5.10 -8.54 -9.87
CA THR A 11 6.11 -7.73 -9.19
C THR A 11 6.05 -6.30 -9.71
N TYR A 12 5.79 -5.34 -8.82
CA TYR A 12 5.79 -3.91 -9.16
C TYR A 12 7.04 -3.18 -8.69
N ALA A 13 7.79 -3.75 -7.73
CA ALA A 13 9.07 -3.20 -7.31
C ALA A 13 9.99 -4.30 -6.74
N GLU A 14 11.28 -4.18 -7.02
CA GLU A 14 12.33 -4.93 -6.36
C GLU A 14 12.92 -4.10 -5.21
N ARG A 15 13.17 -4.76 -4.07
CA ARG A 15 13.77 -4.16 -2.87
C ARG A 15 14.82 -5.11 -2.27
N PRO A 16 15.78 -4.61 -1.47
CA PRO A 16 16.73 -5.48 -0.78
C PRO A 16 16.06 -6.56 0.08
N GLU A 17 14.91 -6.26 0.67
CA GLU A 17 14.16 -7.18 1.54
C GLU A 17 13.26 -8.15 0.74
N GLY A 18 13.10 -7.95 -0.56
CA GLY A 18 12.36 -8.83 -1.46
C GLY A 18 11.42 -8.10 -2.44
N ALA A 19 10.84 -8.88 -3.35
CA ALA A 19 9.93 -8.38 -4.37
C ALA A 19 8.58 -7.94 -3.77
N MET A 20 8.15 -6.75 -4.15
CA MET A 20 6.82 -6.21 -3.83
C MET A 20 5.84 -6.54 -4.94
N LYS A 21 4.68 -7.10 -4.57
CA LYS A 21 3.74 -7.72 -5.50
C LYS A 21 2.33 -7.17 -5.39
N LEU A 22 1.60 -7.23 -6.51
CA LEU A 22 0.17 -6.94 -6.61
C LEU A 22 -0.55 -8.05 -7.38
N ASP A 23 -1.86 -8.15 -7.17
CA ASP A 23 -2.76 -8.95 -8.00
C ASP A 23 -3.63 -7.98 -8.81
N LEU A 24 -3.74 -8.22 -10.11
CA LEU A 24 -4.46 -7.35 -11.05
C LEU A 24 -5.64 -8.10 -11.66
N TYR A 25 -6.82 -7.51 -11.58
CA TYR A 25 -8.08 -8.03 -12.11
C TYR A 25 -8.57 -7.08 -13.19
N VAL A 26 -8.64 -7.55 -14.44
CA VAL A 26 -8.89 -6.70 -15.61
C VAL A 26 -10.16 -7.14 -16.32
N PRO A 27 -11.17 -6.26 -16.49
CA PRO A 27 -12.35 -6.55 -17.30
C PRO A 27 -12.00 -6.55 -18.80
N GLU A 28 -12.85 -7.15 -19.63
CA GLU A 28 -12.75 -7.09 -21.10
C GLU A 28 -13.06 -5.69 -21.66
N ARG A 29 -12.17 -4.74 -21.39
CA ARG A 29 -12.25 -3.35 -21.81
C ARG A 29 -10.87 -2.84 -22.22
N GLU A 30 -10.84 -2.04 -23.29
CA GLU A 30 -9.67 -1.28 -23.67
C GLU A 30 -9.53 -0.07 -22.73
N ASP A 31 -8.33 0.11 -22.15
CA ASP A 31 -7.97 1.17 -21.19
C ASP A 31 -9.01 1.38 -20.06
N PRO A 32 -9.26 0.36 -19.22
CA PRO A 32 -10.19 0.49 -18.11
C PRO A 32 -9.62 1.45 -17.04
N PRO A 33 -10.46 2.25 -16.35
CA PRO A 33 -10.03 2.98 -15.17
C PRO A 33 -9.48 2.02 -14.11
N LEU A 34 -8.50 2.46 -13.34
CA LEU A 34 -7.84 1.64 -12.33
C LEU A 34 -8.29 2.03 -10.93
N VAL A 35 -8.70 1.03 -10.15
CA VAL A 35 -8.86 1.14 -8.69
C VAL A 35 -7.70 0.42 -8.03
N VAL A 36 -6.99 1.12 -7.15
CA VAL A 36 -5.94 0.52 -6.32
C VAL A 36 -6.50 0.22 -4.93
N TYR A 37 -6.49 -1.04 -4.53
CA TYR A 37 -6.90 -1.48 -3.20
C TYR A 37 -5.67 -1.71 -2.32
N VAL A 38 -5.67 -1.06 -1.16
CA VAL A 38 -4.64 -1.18 -0.13
C VAL A 38 -5.28 -1.85 1.08
N HIS A 39 -4.76 -3.01 1.47
CA HIS A 39 -5.31 -3.77 2.59
C HIS A 39 -5.07 -3.08 3.94
N GLY A 40 -5.85 -3.47 4.95
CA GLY A 40 -5.63 -3.10 6.35
C GLY A 40 -4.58 -3.98 7.03
N GLY A 41 -4.67 -4.14 8.35
CA GLY A 41 -3.75 -5.01 9.12
C GLY A 41 -2.68 -4.26 9.90
N GLY A 42 -2.90 -2.97 10.19
CA GLY A 42 -2.06 -2.19 11.11
C GLY A 42 -0.59 -2.13 10.72
N TRP A 43 -0.30 -2.17 9.41
CA TRP A 43 1.05 -2.22 8.84
C TRP A 43 1.90 -3.45 9.18
N VAL A 44 1.35 -4.43 9.89
CA VAL A 44 2.10 -5.61 10.36
C VAL A 44 1.55 -6.93 9.81
N ALA A 45 0.39 -6.89 9.17
CA ALA A 45 -0.33 -8.07 8.70
C ALA A 45 -0.95 -7.86 7.31
N GLU A 46 -1.56 -8.93 6.80
CA GLU A 46 -2.27 -9.01 5.53
C GLU A 46 -1.39 -8.92 4.27
N THR A 47 -2.01 -9.20 3.13
CA THR A 47 -1.39 -9.16 1.81
C THR A 47 -2.39 -8.66 0.76
N ARG A 48 -1.92 -8.48 -0.48
CA ARG A 48 -2.78 -8.30 -1.67
C ARG A 48 -3.93 -9.30 -1.80
N ALA A 49 -3.83 -10.50 -1.22
CA ALA A 49 -4.91 -11.49 -1.28
C ALA A 49 -6.10 -11.14 -0.36
N ASN A 50 -5.97 -10.15 0.53
CA ASN A 50 -7.04 -9.74 1.45
C ASN A 50 -8.04 -8.74 0.83
N VAL A 51 -8.16 -8.73 -0.50
CA VAL A 51 -9.17 -7.94 -1.20
C VAL A 51 -10.49 -8.73 -1.25
N PRO A 52 -11.63 -8.14 -0.85
CA PRO A 52 -12.91 -8.85 -0.91
C PRO A 52 -13.45 -8.86 -2.34
N THR A 53 -13.67 -10.06 -2.89
CA THR A 53 -14.38 -10.28 -4.18
C THR A 53 -13.94 -9.36 -5.33
N PRO A 54 -12.64 -9.29 -5.66
CA PRO A 54 -12.11 -8.34 -6.64
C PRO A 54 -12.68 -8.52 -8.05
N GLU A 55 -12.96 -9.76 -8.48
CA GLU A 55 -13.54 -10.06 -9.80
C GLU A 55 -14.96 -9.48 -9.93
N ARG A 56 -15.73 -9.51 -8.83
CA ARG A 56 -17.06 -8.92 -8.80
C ARG A 56 -16.98 -7.41 -8.99
N TYR A 57 -16.07 -6.73 -8.30
CA TYR A 57 -15.91 -5.28 -8.44
C TYR A 57 -15.36 -4.89 -9.80
N ALA A 58 -14.42 -5.66 -10.34
CA ALA A 58 -13.93 -5.45 -11.70
C ALA A 58 -15.07 -5.53 -12.74
N ALA A 59 -15.96 -6.53 -12.59
CA ALA A 59 -17.10 -6.71 -13.48
C ALA A 59 -18.22 -5.68 -13.28
N GLU A 60 -18.57 -5.34 -12.04
CA GLU A 60 -19.68 -4.43 -11.73
C GLU A 60 -19.33 -2.96 -12.01
N TRP A 61 -18.08 -2.56 -11.80
CA TRP A 61 -17.64 -1.17 -12.00
C TRP A 61 -16.99 -0.95 -13.36
N ASP A 62 -16.71 -2.03 -14.11
CA ASP A 62 -16.02 -1.97 -15.39
C ASP A 62 -14.66 -1.25 -15.29
N CYS A 63 -13.96 -1.52 -14.18
CA CYS A 63 -12.65 -0.99 -13.84
C CYS A 63 -11.66 -2.14 -13.62
N ALA A 64 -10.37 -1.90 -13.89
CA ALA A 64 -9.34 -2.79 -13.38
C ALA A 64 -9.18 -2.60 -11.87
N ILE A 65 -8.91 -3.68 -11.14
CA ILE A 65 -8.61 -3.64 -9.70
C ILE A 65 -7.17 -4.11 -9.50
N ALA A 66 -6.31 -3.26 -8.94
CA ALA A 66 -4.98 -3.65 -8.47
C ALA A 66 -4.98 -3.73 -6.94
N SER A 67 -4.91 -4.95 -6.40
CA SER A 67 -4.73 -5.16 -4.96
C SER A 67 -3.23 -5.26 -4.66
N VAL A 68 -2.71 -4.38 -3.81
CA VAL A 68 -1.27 -4.23 -3.58
C VAL A 68 -0.87 -4.73 -2.19
N SER A 69 0.20 -5.54 -2.14
CA SER A 69 0.96 -5.72 -0.90
C SER A 69 1.88 -4.51 -0.73
N TYR A 70 2.03 -4.02 0.50
CA TYR A 70 3.04 -3.04 0.89
C TYR A 70 3.95 -3.63 1.96
N ARG A 71 5.19 -3.13 2.08
CA ARG A 71 6.15 -3.64 3.08
C ARG A 71 5.55 -3.53 4.48
N LEU A 72 5.70 -4.59 5.26
CA LEU A 72 5.18 -4.62 6.63
C LEU A 72 6.26 -4.17 7.61
N GLN A 73 5.84 -3.64 8.75
CA GLN A 73 6.73 -3.36 9.86
C GLN A 73 7.11 -4.66 10.60
N GLU A 74 8.26 -4.64 11.26
CA GLU A 74 8.55 -5.61 12.29
C GLU A 74 7.59 -5.44 13.47
N VAL A 75 7.21 -6.56 14.07
CA VAL A 75 6.38 -6.55 15.29
C VAL A 75 7.31 -6.56 16.49
N PRO A 76 7.30 -5.54 17.37
CA PRO A 76 8.15 -5.54 18.54
C PRO A 76 7.79 -6.70 19.47
N ALA A 77 8.83 -7.39 19.96
CA ALA A 77 8.67 -8.46 20.93
C ALA A 77 7.96 -7.95 22.20
N GLY A 78 7.00 -8.72 22.71
CA GLY A 78 6.15 -8.38 23.86
C GLY A 78 5.05 -7.36 23.58
N SER A 79 4.86 -6.92 22.33
CA SER A 79 3.77 -6.00 21.99
C SER A 79 2.41 -6.70 21.89
N SER A 80 1.33 -5.94 22.07
CA SER A 80 -0.04 -6.44 21.86
C SER A 80 -0.33 -6.86 20.42
N LEU A 81 0.57 -6.56 19.47
CA LEU A 81 0.45 -6.88 18.05
C LEU A 81 1.07 -8.23 17.68
N GLU A 82 1.74 -8.92 18.60
CA GLU A 82 2.33 -10.25 18.33
C GLU A 82 1.31 -11.26 17.80
N GLY A 83 0.06 -11.21 18.27
CA GLY A 83 -1.01 -12.08 17.79
C GLY A 83 -1.42 -11.85 16.33
N MET A 84 -1.02 -10.73 15.73
CA MET A 84 -1.25 -10.42 14.31
C MET A 84 -0.09 -10.86 13.41
N TYR A 85 1.03 -11.31 14.00
CA TYR A 85 2.19 -11.76 13.24
C TYR A 85 1.92 -13.12 12.58
N ASP A 86 1.91 -13.12 11.25
CA ASP A 86 1.91 -14.34 10.45
C ASP A 86 3.30 -14.55 9.84
N PRO A 87 4.05 -15.61 10.25
CA PRO A 87 5.35 -15.93 9.67
C PRO A 87 5.27 -16.48 8.24
N SER A 88 4.09 -16.92 7.79
CA SER A 88 3.88 -17.41 6.43
C SER A 88 3.58 -16.28 5.43
N ASN A 89 3.31 -15.06 5.92
CA ASN A 89 3.10 -13.89 5.07
C ASN A 89 4.38 -13.60 4.26
N PRO A 90 4.35 -13.73 2.92
CA PRO A 90 5.54 -13.61 2.09
C PRO A 90 5.92 -12.14 1.82
N THR A 91 5.15 -11.18 2.34
CA THR A 91 5.39 -9.75 2.12
C THR A 91 6.66 -9.33 2.87
N PRO A 92 7.62 -8.67 2.19
CA PRO A 92 8.83 -8.19 2.84
C PRO A 92 8.54 -7.33 4.07
N ARG A 93 9.32 -7.54 5.13
CA ARG A 93 9.23 -6.82 6.39
C ARG A 93 10.47 -5.94 6.59
N GLY A 94 10.33 -4.86 7.32
CA GLY A 94 11.48 -4.07 7.75
C GLY A 94 11.14 -3.12 8.89
N SER A 95 12.15 -2.76 9.67
CA SER A 95 12.07 -1.66 10.61
C SER A 95 12.28 -0.35 9.88
N PHE A 96 11.44 0.65 10.12
CA PHE A 96 11.75 2.01 9.70
C PHE A 96 12.83 2.58 10.64
N PRO A 97 13.93 3.19 10.15
CA PRO A 97 14.24 3.54 8.75
C PRO A 97 15.31 2.64 8.10
N ASP A 98 15.48 1.38 8.53
CA ASP A 98 16.63 0.53 8.19
C ASP A 98 16.82 0.20 6.69
N HIS A 99 15.83 0.57 5.87
CA HIS A 99 15.74 0.30 4.44
C HIS A 99 16.06 1.51 3.55
N ILE A 100 16.46 2.63 4.13
CA ILE A 100 16.95 3.78 3.36
C ILE A 100 18.35 3.41 2.85
N PRO A 101 18.57 3.27 1.52
CA PRO A 101 19.82 2.71 0.99
C PRO A 101 21.05 3.62 1.17
N ASP A 102 20.80 4.90 1.40
CA ASP A 102 21.82 5.91 1.60
C ASP A 102 22.04 6.08 3.10
N ASP A 103 23.23 5.70 3.58
CA ASP A 103 23.58 5.71 5.01
C ASP A 103 23.45 7.11 5.64
N GLU A 104 23.68 8.19 4.87
CA GLU A 104 23.57 9.56 5.35
C GLU A 104 22.11 9.98 5.45
N VAL A 105 21.29 9.68 4.44
CA VAL A 105 19.83 9.88 4.48
C VAL A 105 19.21 9.01 5.58
N GLN A 106 19.66 7.77 5.74
CA GLN A 106 19.17 6.86 6.77
C GLN A 106 19.46 7.41 8.16
N LYS A 107 20.68 7.91 8.40
CA LYS A 107 21.07 8.53 9.65
C LYS A 107 20.29 9.82 9.91
N ASN A 108 20.18 10.68 8.91
CA ASN A 108 19.36 11.90 8.99
C ASN A 108 17.91 11.55 9.31
N VAL A 109 17.34 10.52 8.68
CA VAL A 109 15.98 10.06 8.96
C VAL A 109 15.87 9.43 10.36
N LYS A 110 16.86 8.69 10.86
CA LYS A 110 16.89 8.21 12.27
C LYS A 110 16.88 9.38 13.26
N ASP A 111 17.67 10.41 12.99
CA ASP A 111 17.80 11.59 13.84
C ASP A 111 16.55 12.49 13.76
N TYR A 112 15.86 12.52 12.61
CA TYR A 112 14.66 13.34 12.39
C TYR A 112 13.34 12.65 12.75
N VAL A 113 13.19 11.33 12.57
CA VAL A 113 11.88 10.66 12.74
C VAL A 113 11.42 10.60 14.18
N GLY A 114 12.34 10.59 15.13
CA GLY A 114 11.98 10.78 16.55
C GLY A 114 11.44 12.17 16.87
N THR A 115 11.58 13.13 15.95
CA THR A 115 11.17 14.53 16.11
C THR A 115 10.02 14.94 15.18
N MET A 116 9.65 14.07 14.24
CA MET A 116 8.60 14.34 13.27
C MET A 116 7.23 14.00 13.83
N ASP A 117 6.24 14.83 13.52
CA ASP A 117 4.85 14.49 13.76
C ASP A 117 4.42 13.45 12.73
N ALA A 118 4.44 12.18 13.14
CA ALA A 118 4.02 11.06 12.31
C ALA A 118 2.57 11.24 11.83
N LEU A 119 2.29 10.86 10.58
CA LEU A 119 0.93 10.85 10.05
C LEU A 119 0.05 9.97 10.93
N ALA A 120 -1.07 10.53 11.38
CA ALA A 120 -2.08 9.77 12.09
C ALA A 120 -2.91 8.96 11.09
N PRO A 121 -3.53 7.83 11.50
CA PRO A 121 -4.45 7.08 10.67
C PRO A 121 -5.54 7.95 10.02
N GLU A 122 -6.00 8.98 10.75
CA GLU A 122 -7.00 9.94 10.30
C GLU A 122 -6.54 10.78 9.11
N ASP A 123 -5.23 11.02 8.97
CA ASP A 123 -4.67 11.81 7.87
C ASP A 123 -4.68 11.03 6.55
N ILE A 124 -4.41 9.72 6.63
CA ILE A 124 -4.58 8.80 5.51
C ILE A 124 -6.05 8.71 5.15
N ALA A 125 -6.94 8.47 6.12
CA ALA A 125 -8.36 8.35 5.89
C ALA A 125 -8.98 9.62 5.27
N ARG A 126 -8.58 10.81 5.75
CA ARG A 126 -8.99 12.10 5.17
C ARG A 126 -8.51 12.25 3.74
N THR A 127 -7.28 11.84 3.45
CA THR A 127 -6.75 11.93 2.08
C THR A 127 -7.47 11.00 1.14
N ILE A 128 -7.73 9.75 1.54
CA ILE A 128 -8.54 8.82 0.74
C ILE A 128 -9.95 9.38 0.53
N THR A 129 -10.58 9.94 1.58
CA THR A 129 -11.90 10.58 1.47
C THR A 129 -11.87 11.73 0.45
N PHE A 130 -10.83 12.56 0.47
CA PHE A 130 -10.65 13.63 -0.51
C PHE A 130 -10.56 13.07 -1.94
N VAL A 131 -9.81 11.99 -2.15
CA VAL A 131 -9.66 11.36 -3.47
C VAL A 131 -10.99 10.81 -3.98
N VAL A 132 -11.72 10.06 -3.15
CA VAL A 132 -12.94 9.36 -3.59
C VAL A 132 -14.18 10.25 -3.66
N THR A 133 -14.13 11.47 -3.10
CA THR A 133 -15.26 12.42 -3.12
C THR A 133 -15.22 13.41 -4.29
N GLN A 134 -14.28 13.24 -5.21
CA GLN A 134 -14.17 14.14 -6.35
C GLN A 134 -15.40 14.04 -7.28
N PRO A 135 -15.82 15.15 -7.92
CA PRO A 135 -16.88 15.13 -8.92
C PRO A 135 -16.51 14.22 -10.10
N ALA A 136 -17.51 13.61 -10.75
CA ALA A 136 -17.33 12.66 -11.87
C ALA A 136 -16.55 13.18 -13.10
N ARG A 137 -16.24 14.48 -13.16
CA ARG A 137 -15.43 15.12 -14.22
C ARG A 137 -13.95 15.29 -13.84
N VAL A 138 -13.55 14.86 -12.66
CA VAL A 138 -12.20 15.03 -12.13
C VAL A 138 -11.51 13.67 -12.13
N ASP A 139 -10.33 13.64 -12.72
CA ASP A 139 -9.45 12.48 -12.77
C ASP A 139 -8.21 12.75 -11.92
N ILE A 140 -7.95 11.89 -10.93
CA ILE A 140 -6.78 11.99 -10.04
C ILE A 140 -5.76 10.97 -10.50
N ASN A 141 -4.61 11.48 -10.95
CA ASN A 141 -3.51 10.65 -11.44
C ASN A 141 -2.50 10.26 -10.34
N GLU A 142 -2.26 11.13 -9.36
CA GLU A 142 -1.29 10.87 -8.27
C GLU A 142 -1.69 11.59 -6.97
N VAL A 143 -1.36 10.98 -5.83
CA VAL A 143 -1.57 11.54 -4.49
C VAL A 143 -0.33 11.29 -3.63
N LEU A 144 0.37 12.37 -3.27
CA LEU A 144 1.52 12.31 -2.36
C LEU A 144 1.10 12.71 -0.94
N ILE A 145 1.38 11.85 0.04
CA ILE A 145 1.07 12.07 1.45
C ILE A 145 2.36 12.02 2.26
N ARG A 146 2.66 13.08 3.02
CA ARG A 146 3.85 13.19 3.86
C ARG A 146 3.62 14.16 5.02
N PRO A 147 4.30 13.99 6.17
CA PRO A 147 4.42 15.03 7.20
C PRO A 147 4.97 16.35 6.62
N LEU A 148 4.55 17.49 7.17
CA LEU A 148 4.94 18.82 6.64
C LEU A 148 6.38 19.19 6.95
N ASP A 149 6.87 18.69 8.07
CA ASP A 149 8.24 18.69 8.57
C ASP A 149 9.15 17.70 7.82
N GLN A 150 8.60 16.86 6.93
CA GLN A 150 9.37 16.08 5.96
C GLN A 150 9.83 16.98 4.79
N VAL A 151 10.92 17.71 5.02
CA VAL A 151 11.61 18.52 4.00
C VAL A 151 12.44 17.60 3.11
N GLN A 152 12.19 17.60 1.80
CA GLN A 152 13.09 16.95 0.84
C GLN A 152 14.32 17.86 0.61
N PRO A 153 15.54 17.30 0.54
CA PRO A 153 16.70 18.02 0.04
C PRO A 153 16.52 18.44 -1.43
#